data_AF-A0A2V8G315-F1
#
_entry.id   AF-A0A2V8G315-F1
#
_cell.length_a   1.000
_cell.length_b   1.000
_cell.length_c   1.000
_cell.angle_alpha   90.00
_cell.angle_beta   90.00
_cell.angle_gamma   90.00
#
_symmetry.space_group_name_H-M   'P 1'
#
loop_
_entity.id
_entity.type
_entity.pdbx_description
1 polymer ?
#
loop_
_entity_poly.entity_id
_entity_poly.type
_entity_poly.pdbx_seq_one_letter_code
_entity_poly.pdbx_strand_id
1 'polypeptide(L)'
;MLILSCWVDWADGSTFRGAAQEHPGGLVMPYLQVKDAAGRWTTVVEDMGMPAGKPKTIAVDLTGKFLSASREVRIVTNLCVYWDEIFLSDDSSPPPVTLTRIDPSSADLRFRGFSTPRIDPERRQPEAFDYANVMLTSMWNPTSGLYTRYGDVGPLVRAADDRFVIMGSGDELRLRYPVDALPPLAPGWTRDFLLLVDGWAKDADANTAFSQSVEPLPFHAMSAYPYPAGERYPDDEAHRAYRDAYNTRPALKLIRPLATR
;
A
#
# COMPACT_ATOMS: atom_id res chain seq x y z
N MET A 1 8.10 -22.51 1.55
CA MET A 1 7.85 -21.08 1.23
C MET A 1 9.19 -20.38 1.06
N LEU A 2 9.37 -19.48 0.08
CA LEU A 2 10.54 -18.61 0.00
C LEU A 2 10.21 -17.26 0.64
N ILE A 3 10.99 -16.83 1.61
CA ILE A 3 10.79 -15.61 2.37
C ILE A 3 11.92 -14.64 2.06
N LEU A 4 11.58 -13.40 1.71
CA LEU A 4 12.55 -12.39 1.29
C LEU A 4 12.28 -11.07 2.03
N SER A 5 13.25 -10.62 2.82
CA SER A 5 13.28 -9.30 3.42
C SER A 5 13.98 -8.34 2.46
N CYS A 6 13.28 -7.29 2.03
CA CYS A 6 13.71 -6.42 0.95
C CYS A 6 13.05 -5.05 1.00
N TRP A 7 13.55 -4.14 0.15
CA TRP A 7 12.95 -2.83 -0.08
C TRP A 7 13.24 -2.33 -1.50
N VAL A 8 12.47 -1.33 -1.91
CA VAL A 8 12.67 -0.58 -3.16
C VAL A 8 12.57 0.90 -2.85
N ASP A 9 13.43 1.71 -3.48
CA ASP A 9 13.18 3.15 -3.48
C ASP A 9 12.06 3.42 -4.49
N TRP A 10 10.89 3.83 -3.99
CA TRP A 10 9.68 3.80 -4.79
C TRP A 10 9.76 4.82 -5.93
N ALA A 11 9.68 4.32 -7.17
CA ALA A 11 9.66 5.14 -8.37
C ALA A 11 8.30 5.83 -8.55
N ASP A 12 8.31 7.08 -8.98
CA ASP A 12 7.12 7.86 -9.30
C ASP A 12 6.66 7.65 -10.76
N GLY A 13 5.49 8.22 -11.10
CA GLY A 13 4.93 8.18 -12.45
C GLY A 13 5.90 8.70 -13.52
N SER A 14 6.71 9.71 -13.20
CA SER A 14 7.72 10.28 -14.09
C SER A 14 8.84 9.28 -14.40
N THR A 15 9.32 8.56 -13.38
CA THR A 15 10.34 7.52 -13.52
C THR A 15 9.84 6.37 -14.38
N PHE A 16 8.60 5.91 -14.15
CA PHE A 16 7.98 4.87 -14.98
C PHE A 16 7.81 5.31 -16.44
N ARG A 17 7.40 6.56 -16.66
CA ARG A 17 7.28 7.13 -18.01
C ARG A 17 8.61 7.20 -18.73
N GLY A 18 9.68 7.61 -18.04
CA GLY A 18 11.04 7.62 -18.61
C GLY A 18 11.48 6.22 -19.04
N ALA A 19 11.36 5.23 -18.15
CA ALA A 19 11.73 3.85 -18.46
C ALA A 19 10.96 3.27 -19.66
N ALA A 20 9.66 3.58 -19.79
CA ALA A 20 8.84 3.16 -20.92
C ALA A 20 9.26 3.77 -22.26
N GLN A 21 10.01 4.89 -22.25
CA GLN A 21 10.48 5.58 -23.46
C GLN A 21 11.89 5.15 -23.88
N GLU A 22 12.72 4.67 -22.94
CA GLU A 22 14.13 4.33 -23.20
C GLU A 22 14.32 2.94 -23.82
N HIS A 23 13.53 1.96 -23.38
CA HIS A 23 13.71 0.55 -23.78
C HIS A 23 12.39 -0.10 -24.22
N PRO A 24 12.33 -0.73 -25.42
CA PRO A 24 11.13 -1.43 -25.88
C PRO A 24 10.66 -2.57 -24.95
N GLY A 25 11.57 -3.13 -24.15
CA GLY A 25 11.29 -4.20 -23.20
C GLY A 25 10.68 -3.73 -21.87
N GLY A 26 10.63 -2.41 -21.62
CA GLY A 26 10.05 -1.83 -20.42
C GLY A 26 10.70 -2.30 -19.11
N LEU A 27 9.93 -2.15 -18.04
CA LEU A 27 10.30 -2.64 -16.71
C LEU A 27 9.91 -4.10 -16.55
N VAL A 28 10.84 -4.87 -16.01
CA VAL A 28 10.69 -6.30 -15.77
C VAL A 28 10.43 -6.50 -14.28
N MET A 29 9.15 -6.67 -13.93
CA MET A 29 8.75 -7.05 -12.58
C MET A 29 9.45 -8.35 -12.17
N PRO A 30 9.77 -8.54 -10.87
CA PRO A 30 10.46 -9.74 -10.43
C PRO A 30 9.65 -10.99 -10.75
N TYR A 31 10.28 -11.91 -11.49
CA TYR A 31 9.74 -13.24 -11.76
C TYR A 31 10.74 -14.31 -11.33
N LEU A 32 10.24 -15.53 -11.13
CA LEU A 32 11.02 -16.64 -10.57
C LEU A 32 11.13 -17.80 -11.55
N GLN A 33 12.37 -18.26 -11.74
CA GLN A 33 12.73 -19.40 -12.56
C GLN A 33 13.37 -20.53 -11.74
N VAL A 34 13.17 -21.75 -12.21
CA VAL A 34 13.87 -22.97 -11.76
C VAL A 34 14.44 -23.71 -12.96
N LYS A 35 15.28 -24.73 -12.73
CA LYS A 35 15.79 -25.58 -13.82
C LYS A 35 14.86 -26.75 -14.13
N ASP A 36 14.57 -26.96 -15.41
CA ASP A 36 13.91 -28.16 -15.92
C ASP A 36 14.84 -29.39 -15.90
N ALA A 37 14.33 -30.55 -16.30
CA ALA A 37 15.10 -31.80 -16.35
C ALA A 37 16.29 -31.77 -17.33
N ALA A 38 16.31 -30.84 -18.28
CA ALA A 38 17.41 -30.61 -19.21
C ALA A 38 18.39 -29.53 -18.72
N GLY A 39 18.18 -28.98 -17.52
CA GLY A 39 19.02 -27.93 -16.92
C GLY A 39 18.74 -26.51 -17.44
N ARG A 40 17.66 -26.31 -18.21
CA ARG A 40 17.27 -25.00 -18.76
C ARG A 40 16.43 -24.23 -17.74
N TRP A 41 16.59 -22.92 -17.70
CA TRP A 41 15.76 -22.05 -16.85
C TRP A 41 14.35 -21.93 -17.42
N THR A 42 13.35 -22.14 -16.58
CA THR A 42 11.93 -22.04 -16.92
C THR A 42 11.22 -21.21 -15.86
N THR A 43 10.42 -20.24 -16.29
CA THR A 43 9.59 -19.41 -15.40
C THR A 43 8.48 -20.25 -14.79
N VAL A 44 8.35 -20.19 -13.46
CA VAL A 44 7.33 -20.92 -12.68
C VAL A 44 6.47 -20.02 -11.80
N VAL A 45 6.90 -18.77 -11.65
CA VAL A 45 6.13 -17.64 -11.10
C VAL A 45 6.39 -16.45 -12.02
N GLU A 46 5.37 -16.03 -12.77
CA GLU A 46 5.45 -14.90 -13.72
C GLU A 46 5.50 -13.55 -13.00
N ASP A 47 4.84 -13.45 -11.86
CA ASP A 47 4.86 -12.26 -10.99
C ASP A 47 5.09 -12.73 -9.55
N MET A 48 6.30 -12.48 -9.05
CA MET A 48 6.71 -12.79 -7.69
C MET A 48 6.28 -11.68 -6.70
N GLY A 49 5.79 -10.56 -7.22
CA GLY A 49 5.63 -9.32 -6.48
C GLY A 49 6.98 -8.66 -6.15
N MET A 50 6.89 -7.52 -5.46
CA MET A 50 8.05 -6.78 -4.94
C MET A 50 7.65 -6.09 -3.62
N PRO A 51 8.61 -5.67 -2.77
CA PRO A 51 8.27 -4.93 -1.57
C PRO A 51 7.61 -3.59 -1.94
N ALA A 52 6.54 -3.22 -1.23
CA ALA A 52 5.92 -1.90 -1.38
C ALA A 52 6.75 -0.83 -0.65
N GLY A 53 7.76 -0.28 -1.34
CA GLY A 53 8.61 0.80 -0.86
C GLY A 53 9.54 0.39 0.29
N LYS A 54 9.29 0.95 1.48
CA LYS A 54 10.08 0.74 2.73
C LYS A 54 10.21 -0.74 3.09
N PRO A 55 11.18 -1.15 3.95
CA PRO A 55 11.44 -2.55 4.27
C PRO A 55 10.18 -3.38 4.54
N LYS A 56 10.06 -4.49 3.80
CA LYS A 56 9.00 -5.49 3.93
C LYS A 56 9.58 -6.88 3.78
N THR A 57 8.83 -7.85 4.30
CA THR A 57 9.04 -9.26 4.01
C THR A 57 7.95 -9.71 3.03
N ILE A 58 8.36 -10.32 1.92
CA ILE A 58 7.46 -10.97 0.96
C ILE A 58 7.60 -12.49 1.06
N ALA A 59 6.54 -13.20 0.73
CA ALA A 59 6.48 -14.66 0.74
C ALA A 59 6.05 -15.19 -0.63
N VAL A 60 6.81 -16.14 -1.16
CA VAL A 60 6.60 -16.73 -2.48
C VAL A 60 6.41 -18.22 -2.34
N ASP A 61 5.24 -18.71 -2.75
CA ASP A 61 4.91 -20.13 -2.65
C ASP A 61 5.58 -20.93 -3.77
N LEU A 62 6.52 -21.79 -3.37
CA LEU A 62 7.25 -22.70 -4.26
C LEU A 62 6.65 -24.11 -4.31
N THR A 63 5.50 -24.34 -3.66
CA THR A 63 4.83 -25.64 -3.63
C THR A 63 4.51 -26.10 -5.06
N GLY A 64 5.04 -27.28 -5.42
CA GLY A 64 4.86 -27.85 -6.76
C GLY A 64 5.56 -27.09 -7.90
N LYS A 65 6.44 -26.11 -7.60
CA LYS A 65 7.10 -25.28 -8.62
C LYS A 65 8.39 -25.86 -9.16
N PHE A 66 9.04 -26.80 -8.48
CA PHE A 66 10.28 -27.41 -8.96
C PHE A 66 10.02 -28.43 -10.08
N LEU A 67 10.68 -28.24 -11.23
CA LEU A 67 10.50 -29.06 -12.44
C LEU A 67 11.51 -30.20 -12.58
N SER A 68 12.44 -30.32 -11.63
CA SER A 68 13.51 -31.32 -11.65
C SER A 68 14.06 -31.57 -10.22
N ALA A 69 15.14 -32.35 -10.11
CA ALA A 69 15.89 -32.51 -8.87
C ALA A 69 16.72 -31.27 -8.49
N SER A 70 16.92 -30.31 -9.41
CA SER A 70 17.62 -29.06 -9.09
C SER A 70 16.82 -28.22 -8.09
N ARG A 71 17.54 -27.56 -7.17
CA ARG A 71 17.01 -26.64 -6.16
C ARG A 71 17.56 -25.23 -6.34
N GLU A 72 18.18 -24.96 -7.48
CA GLU A 72 18.59 -23.61 -7.85
C GLU A 72 17.34 -22.79 -8.23
N VAL A 73 17.25 -21.61 -7.64
CA VAL A 73 16.21 -20.63 -7.90
C VAL A 73 16.86 -19.38 -8.47
N ARG A 74 16.22 -18.77 -9.46
CA ARG A 74 16.66 -17.51 -10.06
C ARG A 74 15.52 -16.51 -10.03
N ILE A 75 15.79 -15.35 -9.45
CA ILE A 75 14.93 -14.17 -9.54
C ILE A 75 15.48 -13.31 -10.67
N VAL A 76 14.61 -12.88 -11.59
CA VAL A 76 15.00 -12.03 -12.71
C VAL A 76 14.18 -10.75 -12.68
N THR A 77 14.87 -9.62 -12.76
CA THR A 77 14.30 -8.27 -12.81
C THR A 77 15.33 -7.28 -13.34
N ASN A 78 14.88 -6.15 -13.87
CA ASN A 78 15.73 -4.97 -14.13
C ASN A 78 15.44 -3.82 -13.16
N LEU A 79 14.62 -4.05 -12.15
CA LEU A 79 14.33 -3.08 -11.10
C LEU A 79 15.47 -3.02 -10.10
N CYS A 80 15.69 -1.83 -9.54
CA CYS A 80 16.59 -1.65 -8.41
C CYS A 80 15.90 -2.13 -7.12
N VAL A 81 16.02 -3.42 -6.81
CA VAL A 81 15.48 -4.02 -5.58
C VAL A 81 16.63 -4.40 -4.66
N TYR A 82 16.54 -3.97 -3.41
CA TYR A 82 17.53 -4.26 -2.38
C TYR A 82 17.07 -5.46 -1.56
N TRP A 83 17.81 -6.56 -1.65
CA TRP A 83 17.58 -7.79 -0.89
C TRP A 83 18.49 -7.81 0.33
N ASP A 84 17.89 -7.98 1.51
CA ASP A 84 18.61 -8.02 2.78
C ASP A 84 18.79 -9.47 3.26
N GLU A 85 17.70 -10.23 3.31
CA GLU A 85 17.70 -11.62 3.74
C GLU A 85 16.78 -12.47 2.85
N ILE A 86 17.23 -13.67 2.47
CA ILE A 86 16.45 -14.64 1.71
C ILE A 86 16.63 -16.00 2.36
N PHE A 87 15.52 -16.64 2.72
CA PHE A 87 15.53 -17.99 3.28
C PHE A 87 14.35 -18.82 2.82
N LEU A 88 14.52 -20.14 2.87
CA LEU A 88 13.45 -21.10 2.65
C LEU A 88 12.90 -21.51 4.01
N SER A 89 11.58 -21.55 4.10
CA SER A 89 10.89 -22.19 5.21
C SER A 89 10.72 -23.68 4.88
N ASP A 90 11.24 -24.51 5.79
CA ASP A 90 11.25 -25.97 5.71
C ASP A 90 9.86 -26.59 5.95
N ASP A 91 9.01 -25.86 6.67
CA ASP A 91 7.63 -26.22 6.97
C ASP A 91 6.69 -25.07 6.59
N SER A 92 5.96 -25.26 5.49
CA SER A 92 4.90 -24.36 5.04
C SER A 92 3.50 -24.86 5.37
N SER A 93 3.38 -25.86 6.27
CA SER A 93 2.07 -26.26 6.76
C SER A 93 1.42 -25.08 7.50
N PRO A 94 0.09 -24.91 7.37
CA PRO A 94 -0.60 -23.85 8.09
C PRO A 94 -0.34 -24.00 9.60
N PRO A 95 0.24 -22.99 10.27
CA PRO A 95 0.45 -23.07 11.71
C PRO A 95 -0.91 -23.12 12.42
N PRO A 96 -0.99 -23.70 13.63
CA PRO A 96 -2.19 -23.61 14.44
C PRO A 96 -2.43 -22.14 14.82
N VAL A 97 -3.28 -21.45 14.06
CA VAL A 97 -3.62 -20.04 14.24
C VAL A 97 -5.13 -19.88 14.34
N THR A 98 -5.57 -18.99 15.23
CA THR A 98 -6.98 -18.59 15.34
C THR A 98 -7.10 -17.13 14.95
N LEU A 99 -7.69 -16.86 13.78
CA LEU A 99 -7.98 -15.50 13.35
C LEU A 99 -9.28 -15.03 13.98
N THR A 100 -9.20 -13.95 14.77
CA THR A 100 -10.36 -13.29 15.36
C THR A 100 -10.51 -11.92 14.72
N ARG A 101 -11.55 -11.73 13.91
CA ARG A 101 -11.88 -10.39 13.41
C ARG A 101 -12.49 -9.58 14.54
N ILE A 102 -11.99 -8.36 14.72
CA ILE A 102 -12.51 -7.41 15.69
C ILE A 102 -12.71 -6.06 15.02
N ASP A 103 -13.87 -5.46 15.26
CA ASP A 103 -14.13 -4.11 14.80
C ASP A 103 -13.54 -3.09 15.78
N PRO A 104 -13.08 -1.92 15.30
CA PRO A 104 -12.67 -0.85 16.17
C PRO A 104 -13.85 -0.34 17.00
N SER A 105 -13.60 -0.06 18.29
CA SER A 105 -14.55 0.63 19.18
C SER A 105 -14.65 2.12 18.89
N SER A 106 -13.61 2.71 18.28
CA SER A 106 -13.63 4.08 17.75
C SER A 106 -12.72 4.21 16.54
N ALA A 107 -13.13 5.03 15.57
CA ALA A 107 -12.31 5.45 14.44
C ALA A 107 -12.42 6.96 14.25
N ASP A 108 -11.36 7.70 14.58
CA ASP A 108 -11.35 9.16 14.58
C ASP A 108 -10.35 9.67 13.53
N LEU A 109 -10.85 10.41 12.54
CA LEU A 109 -10.01 11.08 11.56
C LEU A 109 -9.65 12.48 12.06
N ARG A 110 -8.36 12.81 12.09
CA ARG A 110 -7.88 14.12 12.56
C ARG A 110 -6.69 14.62 11.75
N PHE A 111 -6.47 15.93 11.75
CA PHE A 111 -5.18 16.47 11.37
C PHE A 111 -4.19 16.19 12.50
N ARG A 112 -3.20 15.35 12.23
CA ARG A 112 -2.09 15.14 13.16
C ARG A 112 -0.92 16.05 12.85
N GLY A 113 -0.64 16.26 11.57
CA GLY A 113 0.63 16.78 11.06
C GLY A 113 1.52 15.64 10.53
N PHE A 114 2.76 15.98 10.21
CA PHE A 114 3.67 15.13 9.46
C PHE A 114 4.68 14.49 10.42
N SER A 115 4.90 13.19 10.32
CA SER A 115 5.97 12.53 11.07
C SER A 115 7.33 13.03 10.60
N THR A 116 8.22 13.38 11.53
CA THR A 116 9.55 13.87 11.17
C THR A 116 10.33 12.79 10.42
N PRO A 117 10.84 13.07 9.20
CA PRO A 117 11.63 12.10 8.47
C PRO A 117 12.99 11.90 9.14
N ARG A 118 13.40 10.64 9.25
CA ARG A 118 14.78 10.23 9.52
C ARG A 118 15.39 9.79 8.20
N ILE A 119 16.35 10.57 7.74
CA ILE A 119 17.03 10.37 6.47
C ILE A 119 18.43 9.86 6.78
N ASP A 120 18.81 8.76 6.15
CA ASP A 120 20.17 8.26 6.20
C ASP A 120 21.14 9.31 5.63
N PRO A 121 22.22 9.69 6.36
CA PRO A 121 23.13 10.75 5.92
C PRO A 121 23.77 10.51 4.55
N GLU A 122 23.95 9.24 4.18
CA GLU A 122 24.56 8.83 2.89
C GLU A 122 23.50 8.52 1.82
N ARG A 123 22.20 8.61 2.14
CA ARG A 123 21.08 8.24 1.25
C ARG A 123 21.16 6.80 0.76
N ARG A 124 21.68 5.89 1.59
CA ARG A 124 21.83 4.46 1.28
C ARG A 124 20.77 3.57 1.91
N GLN A 125 19.96 4.12 2.81
CA GLN A 125 18.87 3.39 3.48
C GLN A 125 17.52 4.06 3.21
N PRO A 126 16.41 3.30 3.24
CA PRO A 126 15.07 3.86 3.16
C PRO A 126 14.84 4.90 4.25
N GLU A 127 14.20 6.02 3.89
CA GLU A 127 13.78 6.98 4.91
C GLU A 127 12.81 6.32 5.91
N ALA A 128 12.98 6.64 7.19
CA ALA A 128 12.03 6.27 8.25
C ALA A 128 11.29 7.52 8.73
N PHE A 129 10.18 7.34 9.44
CA PHE A 129 9.38 8.47 9.94
C PHE A 129 9.13 8.31 11.43
N ASP A 130 9.52 9.30 12.22
CA ASP A 130 9.30 9.29 13.66
C ASP A 130 7.84 9.64 13.99
N TYR A 131 7.10 8.64 14.45
CA TYR A 131 5.70 8.84 14.82
C TYR A 131 5.53 9.65 16.13
N ALA A 132 6.53 9.70 17.02
CA ALA A 132 6.42 10.49 18.24
C ALA A 132 6.64 12.00 17.98
N ASN A 133 7.40 12.33 16.92
CA ASN A 133 7.79 13.69 16.60
C ASN A 133 7.01 14.22 15.38
N VAL A 134 6.33 15.34 15.57
CA VAL A 134 5.39 15.89 14.58
C VAL A 134 5.86 17.25 14.08
N MET A 135 5.93 17.39 12.77
CA MET A 135 6.03 18.66 12.05
C MET A 135 4.62 19.16 11.73
N LEU A 136 4.36 20.45 11.92
CA LEU A 136 3.05 21.06 11.65
C LEU A 136 2.93 21.65 10.24
N THR A 137 4.01 21.64 9.47
CA THR A 137 4.07 22.18 8.12
C THR A 137 4.66 21.16 7.15
N SER A 138 4.35 21.32 5.88
CA SER A 138 4.87 20.55 4.75
C SER A 138 5.44 21.51 3.70
N MET A 139 6.12 20.94 2.69
CA MET A 139 6.59 21.67 1.51
C MET A 139 5.62 21.62 0.32
N TRP A 140 4.42 21.07 0.52
CA TRP A 140 3.36 20.93 -0.47
C TRP A 140 1.98 21.06 0.17
N ASN A 141 0.98 21.42 -0.63
CA ASN A 141 -0.43 21.29 -0.26
C ASN A 141 -0.99 19.96 -0.79
N PRO A 142 -1.99 19.35 -0.12
CA PRO A 142 -2.79 18.28 -0.72
C PRO A 142 -3.44 18.71 -2.04
N THR A 143 -3.78 17.72 -2.87
CA THR A 143 -4.44 17.92 -4.16
C THR A 143 -5.83 18.53 -3.97
N SER A 144 -6.35 19.18 -5.02
CA SER A 144 -7.64 19.88 -4.92
C SER A 144 -8.79 18.88 -4.80
N GLY A 145 -9.77 19.17 -3.95
CA GLY A 145 -10.97 18.34 -3.82
C GLY A 145 -11.53 18.33 -2.41
N LEU A 146 -12.53 17.48 -2.21
CA LEU A 146 -13.15 17.25 -0.92
C LEU A 146 -12.61 15.96 -0.31
N TYR A 147 -12.10 16.09 0.90
CA TYR A 147 -11.64 15.02 1.76
C TYR A 147 -12.71 14.70 2.80
N THR A 148 -12.55 13.55 3.47
CA THR A 148 -13.43 13.18 4.58
C THR A 148 -13.27 14.19 5.72
N ARG A 149 -14.39 14.62 6.31
CA ARG A 149 -14.44 15.50 7.48
C ARG A 149 -13.71 14.86 8.67
N TYR A 150 -13.15 15.69 9.54
CA TYR A 150 -12.59 15.20 10.80
C TYR A 150 -13.67 14.71 11.77
N GLY A 151 -13.26 13.88 12.72
CA GLY A 151 -14.10 13.28 13.73
C GLY A 151 -14.40 11.82 13.43
N ASP A 152 -15.55 11.35 13.94
CA ASP A 152 -15.94 9.95 13.84
C ASP A 152 -16.22 9.52 12.39
N VAL A 153 -15.45 8.52 11.95
CA VAL A 153 -15.56 7.84 10.66
C VAL A 153 -15.80 6.34 10.84
N GLY A 154 -16.21 5.90 12.02
CA GLY A 154 -16.53 4.51 12.36
C GLY A 154 -17.36 3.76 11.31
N PRO A 155 -18.41 4.36 10.72
CA PRO A 155 -19.19 3.70 9.66
C PRO A 155 -18.41 3.39 8.37
N LEU A 156 -17.32 4.10 8.08
CA LEU A 156 -16.54 3.97 6.85
C LEU A 156 -15.42 2.92 6.92
N VAL A 157 -15.10 2.41 8.13
CA VAL A 157 -13.95 1.50 8.33
C VAL A 157 -14.35 0.05 8.60
N ARG A 158 -15.66 -0.26 8.52
CA ARG A 158 -16.19 -1.60 8.85
C ARG A 158 -16.24 -2.55 7.66
N ALA A 159 -16.37 -2.00 6.44
CA ALA A 159 -16.51 -2.75 5.21
C ALA A 159 -15.75 -2.07 4.06
N ALA A 160 -15.29 -2.88 3.11
CA ALA A 160 -14.77 -2.40 1.83
C ALA A 160 -15.92 -2.31 0.84
N ASP A 161 -16.65 -1.19 0.88
CA ASP A 161 -17.87 -0.96 0.09
C ASP A 161 -17.79 0.32 -0.75
N ASP A 162 -16.58 0.64 -1.19
CA ASP A 162 -16.23 1.84 -1.96
C ASP A 162 -16.48 3.18 -1.23
N ARG A 163 -16.97 3.20 0.01
CA ARG A 163 -17.11 4.44 0.81
C ARG A 163 -15.86 4.69 1.65
N PHE A 164 -14.98 5.56 1.16
CA PHE A 164 -13.64 5.74 1.73
C PHE A 164 -13.55 6.76 2.86
N VAL A 165 -12.57 6.54 3.74
CA VAL A 165 -11.94 7.63 4.49
C VAL A 165 -10.90 8.28 3.56
N ILE A 166 -11.27 9.39 2.91
CA ILE A 166 -10.38 10.14 2.02
C ILE A 166 -9.45 11.00 2.88
N MET A 167 -8.20 10.56 2.97
CA MET A 167 -7.14 11.21 3.74
C MET A 167 -6.24 12.06 2.85
N GLY A 168 -5.84 13.23 3.37
CA GLY A 168 -4.81 14.08 2.80
C GLY A 168 -3.49 13.96 3.57
N SER A 169 -2.43 14.53 3.02
CA SER A 169 -1.12 14.57 3.69
C SER A 169 -1.24 15.24 5.07
N GLY A 170 -0.76 14.57 6.11
CA GLY A 170 -0.82 15.05 7.50
C GLY A 170 -2.06 14.61 8.29
N ASP A 171 -3.02 13.95 7.65
CA ASP A 171 -4.12 13.32 8.35
C ASP A 171 -3.69 12.03 9.07
N GLU A 172 -4.43 11.70 10.12
CA GLU A 172 -4.33 10.43 10.83
C GLU A 172 -5.73 9.86 11.07
N LEU A 173 -5.88 8.58 10.75
CA LEU A 173 -7.01 7.77 11.20
C LEU A 173 -6.60 7.00 12.45
N ARG A 174 -7.12 7.41 13.61
CA ARG A 174 -6.85 6.75 14.89
C ARG A 174 -7.90 5.69 15.15
N LEU A 175 -7.47 4.43 15.16
CA LEU A 175 -8.29 3.27 15.50
C LEU A 175 -8.04 2.85 16.95
N ARG A 176 -9.08 2.49 17.68
CA ARG A 176 -8.99 1.82 19.00
C ARG A 176 -9.79 0.53 18.94
N TYR A 177 -9.24 -0.53 19.52
CA TYR A 177 -9.87 -1.86 19.56
C TYR A 177 -10.19 -2.26 20.99
N PRO A 178 -11.36 -2.87 21.26
CA PRO A 178 -11.74 -3.29 22.60
C PRO A 178 -11.01 -4.59 22.99
N VAL A 179 -9.95 -4.47 23.79
CA VAL A 179 -9.14 -5.63 24.23
C VAL A 179 -9.97 -6.65 25.00
N ASP A 180 -10.95 -6.19 25.78
CA ASP A 180 -11.81 -7.05 26.60
C ASP A 180 -12.79 -7.90 25.76
N ALA A 181 -12.97 -7.58 24.47
CA ALA A 181 -13.79 -8.37 23.56
C ALA A 181 -13.01 -9.53 22.90
N LEU A 182 -11.70 -9.65 23.17
CA LEU A 182 -10.87 -10.71 22.61
C LEU A 182 -11.06 -12.02 23.41
N PRO A 183 -11.10 -13.17 22.73
CA PRO A 183 -11.18 -14.46 23.41
C PRO A 183 -9.93 -14.70 24.29
N PRO A 184 -10.03 -15.47 25.38
CA PRO A 184 -8.86 -15.86 26.16
C PRO A 184 -7.88 -16.67 25.31
N LEU A 185 -6.58 -16.56 25.61
CA LEU A 185 -5.55 -17.37 24.94
C LEU A 185 -5.52 -18.79 25.54
N ALA A 186 -5.35 -19.77 24.67
CA ALA A 186 -5.03 -21.13 25.12
C ALA A 186 -3.63 -21.16 25.77
N PRO A 187 -3.36 -22.09 26.71
CA PRO A 187 -2.03 -22.23 27.30
C PRO A 187 -0.93 -22.37 26.24
N GLY A 188 0.13 -21.57 26.38
CA GLY A 188 1.27 -21.58 25.45
C GLY A 188 1.09 -20.75 24.16
N TRP A 189 -0.08 -20.14 23.94
CA TRP A 189 -0.31 -19.28 22.78
C TRP A 189 0.09 -17.83 23.04
N THR A 190 0.60 -17.16 22.00
CA THR A 190 0.79 -15.71 21.96
C THR A 190 -0.28 -15.04 21.10
N ARG A 191 -0.39 -13.71 21.20
CA ARG A 191 -1.29 -12.92 20.36
C ARG A 191 -0.50 -11.91 19.55
N ASP A 192 -0.74 -11.93 18.26
CA ASP A 192 -0.29 -10.92 17.32
C ASP A 192 -1.48 -10.18 16.71
N PHE A 193 -1.21 -9.02 16.12
CA PHE A 193 -2.21 -8.16 15.52
C PHE A 193 -1.88 -7.92 14.05
N LEU A 194 -2.87 -8.14 13.20
CA LEU A 194 -2.79 -7.82 11.78
C LEU A 194 -3.79 -6.70 11.47
N LEU A 195 -3.31 -5.66 10.80
CA LEU A 195 -4.17 -4.61 10.25
C LEU A 195 -4.29 -4.84 8.75
N LEU A 196 -5.49 -5.22 8.31
CA LEU A 196 -5.82 -5.24 6.89
C LEU A 196 -6.34 -3.85 6.51
N VAL A 197 -5.68 -3.21 5.55
CA VAL A 197 -6.13 -1.96 4.95
C VAL A 197 -6.53 -2.25 3.51
N ASP A 198 -7.72 -1.80 3.16
CA ASP A 198 -8.28 -1.88 1.81
C ASP A 198 -8.45 -0.45 1.30
N GLY A 199 -7.88 -0.15 0.14
CA GLY A 199 -7.94 1.19 -0.43
C GLY A 199 -6.91 1.46 -1.52
N TRP A 200 -6.86 2.72 -1.94
CA TRP A 200 -6.00 3.20 -3.02
C TRP A 200 -5.12 4.37 -2.55
N ALA A 201 -3.94 4.46 -3.14
CA ALA A 201 -3.09 5.64 -3.06
C ALA A 201 -3.11 6.36 -4.42
N LYS A 202 -3.26 7.68 -4.41
CA LYS A 202 -3.13 8.53 -5.60
C LYS A 202 -1.91 9.42 -5.42
N ASP A 203 -0.95 9.27 -6.34
CA ASP A 203 0.24 10.11 -6.41
C ASP A 203 -0.09 11.48 -7.03
N ALA A 204 0.63 12.52 -6.59
CA ALA A 204 0.55 13.88 -7.11
C ALA A 204 1.58 14.17 -8.22
N ASP A 205 2.38 13.18 -8.62
CA ASP A 205 3.29 13.27 -9.77
C ASP A 205 2.58 13.74 -11.06
N ALA A 206 3.26 14.56 -11.86
CA ALA A 206 2.66 15.19 -13.04
C ALA A 206 2.27 14.19 -14.16
N ASN A 207 2.88 13.00 -14.16
CA ASN A 207 2.57 11.92 -15.10
C ASN A 207 1.54 10.92 -14.54
N THR A 208 1.06 11.12 -13.30
CA THR A 208 -0.05 10.35 -12.73
C THR A 208 -1.38 10.90 -13.22
N ALA A 209 -2.28 9.99 -13.65
CA ALA A 209 -3.59 10.38 -14.13
C ALA A 209 -4.43 11.02 -13.00
N PHE A 210 -5.01 12.19 -13.28
CA PHE A 210 -5.78 12.99 -12.32
C PHE A 210 -4.99 13.35 -11.05
N SER A 211 -3.67 13.51 -11.14
CA SER A 211 -2.79 13.79 -9.99
C SER A 211 -3.07 15.11 -9.27
N GLN A 212 -3.80 16.03 -9.89
CA GLN A 212 -4.10 17.34 -9.33
C GLN A 212 -5.45 17.42 -8.62
N SER A 213 -6.19 16.30 -8.56
CA SER A 213 -7.50 16.25 -7.91
C SER A 213 -7.73 14.96 -7.11
N VAL A 214 -8.54 15.08 -6.05
CA VAL A 214 -9.06 13.91 -5.31
C VAL A 214 -9.88 13.02 -6.25
N GLU A 215 -10.75 13.62 -7.05
CA GLU A 215 -11.58 12.93 -8.04
C GLU A 215 -10.82 12.62 -9.34
N PRO A 216 -11.27 11.63 -10.14
CA PRO A 216 -12.29 10.65 -9.81
C PRO A 216 -11.82 9.67 -8.72
N LEU A 217 -12.74 9.22 -7.86
CA LEU A 217 -12.48 8.15 -6.91
C LEU A 217 -12.42 6.78 -7.61
N PRO A 218 -11.47 5.91 -7.24
CA PRO A 218 -11.46 4.52 -7.68
C PRO A 218 -12.60 3.73 -7.02
N PHE A 219 -12.91 2.54 -7.53
CA PHE A 219 -13.87 1.63 -6.92
C PHE A 219 -13.53 0.18 -7.29
N HIS A 220 -13.92 -0.79 -6.47
CA HIS A 220 -13.48 -2.18 -6.62
C HIS A 220 -13.91 -2.82 -7.94
N ALA A 221 -15.09 -2.46 -8.44
CA ALA A 221 -15.64 -3.03 -9.67
C ALA A 221 -15.08 -2.39 -10.96
N MET A 222 -14.17 -1.43 -10.87
CA MET A 222 -13.59 -0.78 -12.05
C MET A 222 -12.64 -1.74 -12.77
N SER A 223 -12.61 -1.69 -14.11
CA SER A 223 -11.73 -2.55 -14.90
C SER A 223 -10.27 -2.07 -14.92
N ALA A 224 -10.08 -0.75 -14.78
CA ALA A 224 -8.78 -0.11 -14.71
C ALA A 224 -8.90 1.27 -14.04
N TYR A 225 -7.77 1.88 -13.68
CA TYR A 225 -7.72 3.30 -13.30
C TYR A 225 -6.68 4.03 -14.16
N PRO A 226 -7.04 5.13 -14.85
CA PRO A 226 -8.39 5.66 -15.08
C PRO A 226 -9.37 4.63 -15.66
N TYR A 227 -10.61 4.65 -15.16
CA TYR A 227 -11.65 3.78 -15.69
C TYR A 227 -12.21 4.34 -17.02
N PRO A 228 -12.65 3.48 -17.95
CA PRO A 228 -13.20 3.90 -19.24
C PRO A 228 -14.49 4.70 -19.08
N ALA A 229 -14.89 5.45 -20.11
CA ALA A 229 -16.06 6.35 -20.06
C ALA A 229 -17.41 5.66 -19.73
N GLY A 230 -17.51 4.34 -19.92
CA GLY A 230 -18.71 3.55 -19.56
C GLY A 230 -18.80 3.20 -18.08
N GLU A 231 -17.70 3.35 -17.35
CA GLU A 231 -17.58 3.07 -15.92
C GLU A 231 -17.66 4.37 -15.12
N ARG A 232 -18.15 4.27 -13.89
CA ARG A 232 -18.25 5.41 -12.97
C ARG A 232 -18.21 4.91 -11.53
N TYR A 233 -17.63 5.72 -10.65
CA TYR A 233 -17.77 5.52 -9.22
C TYR A 233 -19.25 5.43 -8.83
N PRO A 234 -19.63 4.54 -7.89
CA PRO A 234 -21.03 4.33 -7.52
C PRO A 234 -21.76 5.63 -7.14
N ASP A 235 -23.00 5.73 -7.62
CA ASP A 235 -23.90 6.86 -7.37
C ASP A 235 -25.29 6.37 -6.94
N ASP A 236 -25.34 5.33 -6.12
CA ASP A 236 -26.58 4.96 -5.44
C ASP A 236 -26.87 5.90 -4.24
N GLU A 237 -28.00 5.70 -3.59
CA GLU A 237 -28.41 6.50 -2.43
C GLU A 237 -27.39 6.45 -1.29
N ALA A 238 -26.80 5.28 -1.02
CA ALA A 238 -25.85 5.11 0.05
C ALA A 238 -24.55 5.88 -0.22
N HIS A 239 -24.07 5.86 -1.47
CA HIS A 239 -22.87 6.60 -1.88
C HIS A 239 -23.09 8.11 -1.92
N ARG A 240 -24.26 8.58 -2.39
CA ARG A 240 -24.61 10.01 -2.30
C ARG A 240 -24.66 10.49 -0.86
N ALA A 241 -25.37 9.77 0.00
CA ALA A 241 -25.46 10.10 1.43
C ALA A 241 -24.08 10.09 2.11
N TYR A 242 -23.22 9.13 1.76
CA TYR A 242 -21.83 9.09 2.23
C TYR A 242 -21.06 10.36 1.82
N ARG A 243 -21.08 10.73 0.53
CA ARG A 243 -20.33 11.90 0.05
C ARG A 243 -20.84 13.18 0.71
N ASP A 244 -22.15 13.35 0.80
CA ASP A 244 -22.77 14.55 1.41
C ASP A 244 -22.46 14.66 2.90
N ALA A 245 -22.46 13.54 3.63
CA ALA A 245 -22.17 13.55 5.05
C ALA A 245 -20.67 13.67 5.33
N TYR A 246 -19.83 12.91 4.62
CA TYR A 246 -18.42 12.70 4.96
C TYR A 246 -17.46 13.53 4.13
N ASN A 247 -17.64 13.66 2.82
CA ASN A 247 -16.65 14.28 1.93
C ASN A 247 -16.90 15.77 1.79
N THR A 248 -16.71 16.50 2.90
CA THR A 248 -17.08 17.92 3.00
C THR A 248 -15.91 18.84 3.35
N ARG A 249 -14.73 18.28 3.67
CA ARG A 249 -13.55 19.07 4.05
C ARG A 249 -12.76 19.46 2.80
N PRO A 250 -12.56 20.75 2.50
CA PRO A 250 -11.68 21.14 1.41
C PRO A 250 -10.22 20.80 1.72
N ALA A 251 -9.42 20.63 0.66
CA ALA A 251 -7.97 20.47 0.77
C ALA A 251 -7.34 21.55 1.67
N LEU A 252 -6.49 21.13 2.61
CA LEU A 252 -5.78 22.06 3.50
C LEU A 252 -4.82 22.95 2.69
N LYS A 253 -4.79 24.25 3.01
CA LYS A 253 -3.82 25.20 2.46
C LYS A 253 -2.77 25.53 3.52
N LEU A 254 -1.74 24.69 3.60
CA LEU A 254 -0.61 24.84 4.52
C LEU A 254 0.40 25.85 3.99
N ILE A 255 0.61 25.87 2.67
CA ILE A 255 1.46 26.83 1.98
C ILE A 255 0.59 27.84 1.26
N ARG A 256 0.81 29.12 1.54
CA ARG A 256 0.12 30.23 0.88
C ARG A 256 0.97 30.75 -0.29
N PRO A 257 0.37 31.13 -1.42
CA PRO A 257 1.08 31.81 -2.49
C PRO A 257 1.76 33.08 -1.99
N LEU A 258 2.98 33.35 -2.46
CA LEU A 258 3.69 34.61 -2.17
C LEU A 258 3.06 35.83 -2.86
N ALA A 259 2.32 35.59 -3.94
CA ALA A 259 1.52 36.60 -4.63
C ALA A 259 0.17 35.99 -5.04
N THR A 260 -0.90 36.76 -4.91
CA THR A 260 -2.17 36.49 -5.60
C THR A 260 -1.95 36.67 -7.10
N ARG A 261 -2.17 35.62 -7.88
CA ARG A 261 -2.31 35.73 -9.34
C ARG A 261 -3.57 36.50 -9.69
#